data_AF-A0A356JXE2-F1
#
_entry.id   AF-A0A356JXE2-F1
#
_cell.length_a   1.000
_cell.length_b   1.000
_cell.length_c   1.000
_cell.angle_alpha   90.00
_cell.angle_beta   90.00
_cell.angle_gamma   90.00
#
_symmetry.space_group_name_H-M   'P 1'
#
loop_
_entity.id
_entity.type
_entity.pdbx_description
1 polymer ?
#
loop_
_entity_poly.entity_id
_entity_poly.type
_entity_poly.pdbx_seq_one_letter_code
_entity_poly.pdbx_strand_id
1 'polypeptide(L)'
;MVNQILDENEEAELWHEYKKSKSVAIRDRLIRQYMPLVKWVAGRVSTGMPDSVEFDDLVGFGQFGLLDAINKFDIDKGVKFKTYATTRIRGAIFDELRELDWVPRS
;
A
#
# COMPACT_ATOMS: atom_id res chain seq x y z
N MET A 1 5.26 17.85 -12.97
CA MET A 1 3.91 17.43 -12.52
C MET A 1 3.92 17.51 -11.01
N VAL A 2 3.10 18.38 -10.44
CA VAL A 2 3.04 18.61 -8.99
C VAL A 2 2.36 17.39 -8.36
N ASN A 3 3.05 16.66 -7.49
CA ASN A 3 2.40 15.70 -6.60
C ASN A 3 1.56 16.49 -5.62
N GLN A 4 0.29 16.69 -5.95
CA GLN A 4 -0.69 17.30 -5.06
C GLN A 4 -0.98 16.27 -3.97
N ILE A 5 -0.30 16.41 -2.83
CA ILE A 5 -0.66 15.68 -1.62
C ILE A 5 -2.02 16.23 -1.21
N LEU A 6 -3.06 15.40 -1.29
CA LEU A 6 -4.39 15.74 -0.78
C LEU A 6 -4.26 16.19 0.68
N ASP A 7 -4.91 17.29 1.03
CA ASP A 7 -5.04 17.65 2.44
C ASP A 7 -5.99 16.68 3.18
N GLU A 8 -6.05 16.76 4.51
CA GLU A 8 -6.84 15.81 5.31
C GLU A 8 -8.34 15.85 4.99
N ASN A 9 -8.88 16.99 4.54
CA ASN A 9 -10.29 17.14 4.19
C ASN A 9 -10.57 16.53 2.81
N GLU A 10 -9.74 16.84 1.82
CA GLU A 10 -9.84 16.27 0.47
C GLU A 10 -9.70 14.74 0.49
N GLU A 11 -8.80 14.21 1.33
CA GLU A 11 -8.64 12.77 1.54
C GLU A 11 -9.93 12.14 2.11
N ALA A 12 -10.54 12.76 3.12
CA ALA A 12 -11.78 12.28 3.72
C ALA A 12 -12.95 12.26 2.73
N GLU A 13 -13.14 13.35 1.97
CA GLU A 13 -14.17 13.44 0.93
C GLU A 13 -13.98 12.35 -0.14
N LEU A 14 -12.74 12.16 -0.60
CA LEU A 14 -12.42 11.13 -1.59
C LEU A 14 -12.76 9.72 -1.09
N TRP A 15 -12.49 9.44 0.19
CA TRP A 15 -12.86 8.17 0.81
C TRP A 15 -14.38 7.99 0.94
N HIS A 16 -15.11 9.03 1.35
CA HIS A 16 -16.58 8.98 1.40
C HIS A 16 -17.18 8.72 0.02
N GLU A 17 -16.69 9.42 -1.02
CA GLU A 17 -17.13 9.22 -2.39
C GLU A 17 -16.79 7.81 -2.89
N TYR A 18 -15.60 7.31 -2.59
CA TYR A 18 -15.21 5.94 -2.92
C TYR A 18 -16.11 4.91 -2.23
N LYS A 19 -16.45 5.08 -0.96
CA LYS A 19 -17.30 4.13 -0.22
C LYS A 19 -18.72 4.09 -0.77
N LYS A 20 -19.25 5.23 -1.18
CA LYS A 20 -20.58 5.34 -1.79
C LYS A 20 -20.64 4.80 -3.22
N SER A 21 -19.66 5.16 -4.06
CA SER A 21 -19.71 4.89 -5.50
C SER A 21 -18.97 3.63 -5.94
N LYS A 22 -17.95 3.21 -5.19
CA LYS A 22 -16.95 2.21 -5.62
C LYS A 22 -16.34 2.50 -6.99
N SER A 23 -16.28 3.77 -7.38
CA SER A 23 -15.79 4.21 -8.69
C SER A 23 -14.33 3.82 -8.91
N VAL A 24 -14.04 3.25 -10.08
CA VAL A 24 -12.68 2.90 -10.52
C VAL A 24 -11.81 4.14 -10.59
N ALA A 25 -12.32 5.27 -11.10
CA ALA A 25 -11.56 6.51 -11.21
C ALA A 25 -11.10 7.03 -9.83
N ILE A 26 -11.95 6.90 -8.81
CA ILE A 26 -11.62 7.30 -7.44
C ILE A 26 -10.60 6.34 -6.84
N ARG A 27 -10.78 5.03 -7.06
CA ARG A 27 -9.80 4.02 -6.65
C ARG A 27 -8.43 4.31 -7.24
N ASP A 28 -8.37 4.67 -8.52
CA ASP A 28 -7.11 5.00 -9.20
C ASP A 28 -6.46 6.26 -8.62
N ARG A 29 -7.26 7.27 -8.22
CA ARG A 29 -6.75 8.44 -7.48
C ARG A 29 -6.16 8.04 -6.13
N LEU A 30 -6.85 7.18 -5.36
CA LEU A 30 -6.36 6.66 -4.08
C LEU A 30 -5.06 5.86 -4.27
N ILE A 31 -4.99 4.99 -5.27
CA ILE A 31 -3.77 4.22 -5.60
C ILE A 31 -2.60 5.17 -5.87
N ARG A 32 -2.80 6.20 -6.70
CA ARG A 32 -1.75 7.19 -7.02
C ARG A 32 -1.29 7.96 -5.79
N GLN A 33 -2.23 8.38 -4.94
CA GLN A 33 -1.94 9.10 -3.69
C GLN A 33 -1.03 8.29 -2.74
N TYR A 34 -1.32 6.98 -2.59
CA TYR A 34 -0.58 6.13 -1.64
C TYR A 34 0.54 5.29 -2.27
N MET A 35 0.76 5.34 -3.58
CA MET A 35 1.87 4.64 -4.23
C MET A 35 3.26 4.98 -3.62
N PRO A 36 3.57 6.23 -3.21
CA PRO A 36 4.82 6.51 -2.51
C PRO A 36 4.99 5.75 -1.19
N LEU A 37 3.88 5.42 -0.50
CA LEU A 37 3.91 4.60 0.72
C LEU A 37 4.39 3.17 0.41
N VAL A 38 3.97 2.60 -0.72
CA VAL A 38 4.43 1.27 -1.16
C VAL A 38 5.94 1.25 -1.32
N LYS A 39 6.49 2.23 -2.07
CA LYS A 39 7.94 2.35 -2.26
C LYS A 39 8.69 2.52 -0.94
N TRP A 40 8.14 3.33 -0.03
CA TRP A 40 8.72 3.52 1.30
C TRP A 40 8.72 2.22 2.12
N VAL A 41 7.62 1.47 2.15
CA VAL A 41 7.53 0.19 2.87
C VAL A 41 8.47 -0.84 2.24
N ALA A 42 8.47 -0.98 0.91
CA ALA A 42 9.37 -1.88 0.19
C ALA A 42 10.84 -1.57 0.50
N GLY A 43 11.22 -0.29 0.54
CA GLY A 43 12.59 0.12 0.86
C GLY A 43 13.00 -0.17 2.31
N ARG A 44 12.03 -0.23 3.23
CA ARG A 44 12.26 -0.68 4.61
C ARG A 44 12.36 -2.19 4.74
N VAL A 45 11.71 -2.95 3.84
CA VAL A 45 11.83 -4.40 3.81
C VAL A 45 13.16 -4.80 3.16
N SER A 46 13.53 -4.16 2.05
CA SER A 46 14.72 -4.49 1.27
C SER A 46 16.02 -4.42 2.09
N THR A 47 16.09 -3.56 3.12
CA THR A 47 17.28 -3.48 4.01
C THR A 47 17.59 -4.79 4.75
N GLY A 48 16.63 -5.71 4.86
CA GLY A 48 16.82 -7.01 5.49
C GLY A 48 16.86 -8.18 4.50
N MET A 49 16.93 -7.92 3.19
CA MET A 49 16.89 -8.95 2.15
C MET A 49 18.30 -9.19 1.57
N PRO A 50 18.61 -10.41 1.08
CA PRO A 50 19.79 -10.67 0.24
C PRO A 50 19.71 -9.94 -1.10
N ASP A 51 20.86 -9.76 -1.76
CA ASP A 51 20.99 -9.11 -3.07
C ASP A 51 20.21 -9.83 -4.19
N SER A 52 19.81 -11.08 -3.98
CA SER A 52 18.99 -11.84 -4.92
C SER A 52 17.53 -11.40 -4.97
N VAL A 53 17.07 -10.58 -4.03
CA VAL A 53 15.69 -10.06 -4.00
C VAL A 53 15.67 -8.68 -4.64
N GLU A 54 14.96 -8.57 -5.76
CA GLU A 54 14.85 -7.30 -6.46
C GLU A 54 13.89 -6.34 -5.75
N PHE A 55 14.27 -5.07 -5.71
CA PHE A 55 13.41 -4.03 -5.10
C PHE A 55 12.08 -3.88 -5.83
N ASP A 56 12.07 -4.02 -7.16
CA ASP A 56 10.87 -3.87 -7.96
C ASP A 56 9.85 -5.00 -7.70
N ASP A 57 10.30 -6.20 -7.36
CA ASP A 57 9.42 -7.30 -6.91
C ASP A 57 8.72 -6.94 -5.59
N LEU A 58 9.47 -6.42 -4.61
CA LEU A 58 8.90 -5.96 -3.34
C LEU A 58 7.88 -4.84 -3.55
N VAL A 59 8.14 -3.92 -4.49
CA VAL A 59 7.17 -2.89 -4.87
C VAL A 59 5.93 -3.53 -5.48
N GLY A 60 6.08 -4.50 -6.39
CA GLY A 60 4.99 -5.25 -7.00
C GLY A 60 4.08 -5.93 -5.96
N PHE A 61 4.66 -6.71 -5.04
CA PHE A 61 3.92 -7.35 -3.95
C PHE A 61 3.21 -6.31 -3.07
N GLY A 62 3.90 -5.21 -2.77
CA GLY A 62 3.34 -4.11 -1.99
C GLY A 62 2.17 -3.40 -2.68
N GLN A 63 2.16 -3.33 -4.02
CA GLN A 63 1.04 -2.75 -4.78
C GLN A 63 -0.24 -3.58 -4.64
N PHE A 64 -0.14 -4.91 -4.66
CA PHE A 64 -1.28 -5.79 -4.39
C PHE A 64 -1.80 -5.61 -2.96
N GLY A 65 -0.89 -5.50 -1.99
CA GLY A 65 -1.24 -5.19 -0.61
C GLY A 65 -1.96 -3.84 -0.44
N LEU A 66 -1.52 -2.81 -1.17
CA LEU A 66 -2.19 -1.50 -1.19
C LEU A 66 -3.60 -1.60 -1.79
N LEU A 67 -3.76 -2.28 -2.91
CA LEU A 67 -5.05 -2.45 -3.57
C LEU A 67 -6.05 -3.17 -2.65
N ASP A 68 -5.62 -4.25 -2.00
CA ASP A 68 -6.42 -4.98 -1.00
C ASP A 68 -6.80 -4.06 0.18
N ALA A 69 -5.83 -3.29 0.67
CA ALA A 69 -6.07 -2.34 1.75
C ALA A 69 -7.11 -1.28 1.36
N ILE A 70 -7.05 -0.71 0.16
CA ILE A 70 -8.04 0.26 -0.32
C ILE A 70 -9.44 -0.34 -0.35
N ASN A 71 -9.56 -1.58 -0.83
CA ASN A 71 -10.84 -2.26 -0.93
C ASN A 71 -11.45 -2.54 0.45
N LYS A 72 -10.63 -2.97 1.41
CA LYS A 72 -11.05 -3.43 2.75
C LYS A 72 -11.03 -2.37 3.85
N PHE A 73 -10.46 -1.19 3.59
CA PHE A 73 -10.39 -0.13 4.59
C PHE A 73 -11.77 0.24 5.11
N ASP A 74 -11.87 0.64 6.36
CA ASP A 74 -13.12 1.06 6.97
C ASP A 74 -12.89 2.42 7.64
N ILE A 75 -13.58 3.44 7.13
CA ILE A 75 -13.43 4.83 7.56
C ILE A 75 -14.01 5.05 8.96
N ASP A 76 -14.98 4.23 9.37
CA ASP A 76 -15.70 4.39 10.63
C ASP A 76 -14.88 3.88 11.83
N LYS A 77 -13.76 3.19 11.57
CA LYS A 77 -12.84 2.68 12.61
C LYS A 77 -11.90 3.74 13.20
N GLY A 78 -11.94 4.98 12.71
CA GLY A 78 -11.17 6.10 13.27
C GLY A 78 -9.64 5.98 13.14
N VAL A 79 -9.15 5.08 12.29
CA VAL A 79 -7.71 4.90 12.02
C VAL A 79 -7.34 5.53 10.69
N LYS A 80 -6.23 6.28 10.63
CA LYS A 80 -5.74 6.86 9.38
C LYS A 80 -5.41 5.74 8.38
N PHE A 81 -5.81 5.89 7.11
CA PHE A 81 -5.57 4.88 6.08
C PHE A 81 -4.09 4.53 5.96
N LYS A 82 -3.20 5.54 5.99
CA LYS A 82 -1.74 5.34 5.92
C LYS A 82 -1.23 4.35 6.98
N THR A 83 -1.73 4.43 8.21
CA THR A 83 -1.37 3.54 9.30
C THR A 83 -1.82 2.11 9.00
N TYR A 84 -3.07 1.94 8.58
CA TYR A 84 -3.63 0.64 8.20
C TYR A 84 -2.88 0.02 7.01
N ALA A 85 -2.72 0.79 5.93
CA ALA A 85 -2.08 0.35 4.69
C ALA A 85 -0.62 -0.06 4.89
N THR A 86 0.13 0.62 5.76
CA THR A 86 1.53 0.25 6.05
C THR A 86 1.65 -1.20 6.50
N THR A 87 0.78 -1.65 7.40
CA THR A 87 0.75 -3.02 7.89
C THR A 87 0.33 -4.01 6.80
N ARG A 88 -0.66 -3.64 5.97
CA ARG A 88 -1.17 -4.49 4.88
C ARG A 88 -0.15 -4.67 3.76
N ILE A 89 0.51 -3.60 3.33
CA ILE A 89 1.56 -3.61 2.30
C ILE A 89 2.72 -4.48 2.76
N ARG A 90 3.20 -4.28 4.00
CA ARG A 90 4.28 -5.10 4.56
C ARG A 90 3.89 -6.58 4.63
N GLY A 91 2.66 -6.87 5.06
CA GLY A 91 2.14 -8.24 5.11
C GLY A 91 2.19 -8.91 3.74
N ALA A 92 1.64 -8.26 2.72
CA ALA A 92 1.63 -8.78 1.35
C ALA A 92 3.04 -9.09 0.83
N ILE A 93 4.00 -8.20 1.07
CA ILE A 93 5.41 -8.44 0.70
C ILE A 93 5.96 -9.70 1.37
N PHE A 94 5.74 -9.87 2.68
CA PHE A 94 6.23 -11.05 3.38
C PHE A 94 5.49 -12.34 3.01
N ASP A 95 4.21 -12.25 2.67
CA ASP A 95 3.43 -13.40 2.24
C ASP A 95 3.98 -13.94 0.90
N GLU A 96 4.20 -13.07 -0.09
CA GLU A 96 4.78 -13.42 -1.40
C GLU A 96 6.23 -13.94 -1.27
N LEU A 97 7.07 -13.30 -0.45
CA LEU A 97 8.43 -13.77 -0.21
C LEU A 97 8.45 -15.19 0.40
N ARG A 98 7.49 -15.54 1.26
CA ARG A 98 7.40 -16.91 1.79
C ARG A 98 7.04 -17.93 0.71
N GLU A 99 6.20 -17.56 -0.26
CA GLU A 99 5.88 -18.43 -1.39
C GLU A 99 7.08 -18.66 -2.32
N LEU A 100 8.00 -17.70 -2.37
CA LEU A 100 9.27 -17.79 -3.11
C LEU A 100 10.40 -18.48 -2.33
N ASP A 101 10.10 -19.12 -1.19
CA ASP A 101 11.07 -19.78 -0.31
C ASP A 101 12.24 -18.87 0.15
N TRP A 102 12.00 -17.56 0.21
CA TRP A 102 13.03 -16.57 0.55
C TRP A 102 13.53 -16.65 2.01
N VAL A 103 12.89 -17.47 2.86
CA VAL A 103 13.13 -17.52 4.32
C VAL A 103 14.64 -17.50 4.65
N PRO A 104 15.11 -16.51 5.45
CA PRO A 104 16.50 -16.45 5.88
C PRO A 104 16.86 -17.76 6.56
N ARG A 105 17.80 -18.51 5.98
CA ARG A 105 18.40 -19.66 6.66
C ARG A 105 19.46 -19.09 7.61
N SER A 106 19.24 -19.31 8.90
CA SER A 106 20.07 -18.86 10.02
C SER A 106 21.56 -19.13 9.83
#